data_AF-A0A098LKK3-F1
#
_entry.id   AF-A0A098LKK3-F1
#
_cell.length_a   1.000
_cell.length_b   1.000
_cell.length_c   1.000
_cell.angle_alpha   90.00
_cell.angle_beta   90.00
_cell.angle_gamma   90.00
#
_symmetry.space_group_name_H-M   'P 1'
#
loop_
_entity.id
_entity.type
_entity.pdbx_description
1 polymer ?
#
loop_
_entity_poly.entity_id
_entity_poly.type
_entity_poly.pdbx_seq_one_letter_code
_entity_poly.pdbx_strand_id
1 'polypeptide(L)'
;MRSGSLKQINQYEYYGKKFRIISINDSSLPKAWYGGDKYAEARIFIGAYNSLDLADFLSYLKRNVKWEFPDWVQLIVKEEIDFMFKIITFNDDSLIGIPVE
;
A
#
# COMPACT_ATOMS: atom_id res chain seq x y z
N MET A 1 18.90 -5.17 -3.85
CA MET A 1 17.66 -5.97 -4.02
C MET A 1 16.53 -5.02 -4.40
N ARG A 2 15.77 -5.30 -5.48
CA ARG A 2 15.08 -4.29 -6.29
C ARG A 2 13.99 -3.51 -5.54
N SER A 3 14.19 -2.19 -5.41
CA SER A 3 13.24 -1.16 -4.96
C SER A 3 12.14 -0.83 -5.98
N GLY A 4 11.92 -1.70 -6.97
CA GLY A 4 11.10 -1.42 -8.16
C GLY A 4 9.66 -1.10 -7.82
N SER A 5 9.04 -1.87 -6.92
CA SER A 5 7.63 -1.70 -6.55
C SER A 5 7.39 -0.38 -5.83
N LEU A 6 8.24 0.07 -4.91
CA LEU A 6 8.08 1.38 -4.25
C LEU A 6 8.15 2.54 -5.24
N LYS A 7 9.10 2.48 -6.19
CA LYS A 7 9.21 3.51 -7.24
C LYS A 7 7.96 3.55 -8.12
N GLN A 8 7.40 2.38 -8.47
CA GLN A 8 6.17 2.28 -9.26
C GLN A 8 4.95 2.75 -8.47
N ILE A 9 4.80 2.35 -7.20
CA ILE A 9 3.70 2.81 -6.34
C ILE A 9 3.69 4.35 -6.26
N ASN A 10 4.87 4.98 -6.13
CA ASN A 10 5.01 6.44 -6.08
C ASN A 10 4.82 7.16 -7.44
N GLN A 11 4.51 6.43 -8.53
CA GLN A 11 4.06 7.02 -9.78
C GLN A 11 2.53 7.17 -9.83
N TYR A 12 1.80 6.65 -8.84
CA TYR A 12 0.37 6.91 -8.71
C TYR A 12 0.11 8.40 -8.44
N GLU A 13 -0.99 8.91 -8.99
CA GLU A 13 -1.47 10.26 -8.74
C GLU A 13 -2.97 10.19 -8.51
N TYR A 14 -3.47 10.96 -7.53
CA TYR A 14 -4.90 11.02 -7.21
C TYR A 14 -5.31 12.50 -7.12
N TYR A 15 -6.37 12.89 -7.83
CA TYR A 15 -6.83 14.29 -7.93
C TYR A 15 -5.72 15.30 -8.28
N GLY A 16 -4.81 14.93 -9.19
CA GLY A 16 -3.66 15.78 -9.58
C GLY A 16 -2.61 15.98 -8.48
N LYS A 17 -2.73 15.25 -7.36
CA LYS A 17 -1.75 15.25 -6.28
C LYS A 17 -0.80 14.07 -6.45
N LYS A 18 0.47 14.33 -6.18
CA LYS A 18 1.49 13.28 -6.13
C LYS A 18 1.19 12.32 -4.98
N PHE A 19 1.18 11.03 -5.26
CA PHE A 19 1.19 10.02 -4.23
C PHE A 19 2.62 9.81 -3.74
N ARG A 20 2.78 9.69 -2.42
CA ARG A 20 4.08 9.35 -1.82
C ARG A 20 3.87 8.43 -0.64
N ILE A 21 4.23 7.17 -0.79
CA ILE A 21 4.38 6.20 0.28
C ILE A 21 5.87 6.02 0.57
N ILE A 22 6.22 5.77 1.83
CA ILE A 22 7.61 5.61 2.26
C ILE A 22 7.81 4.26 2.92
N SER A 23 9.01 3.71 2.81
CA SER A 23 9.38 2.54 3.59
C SER A 23 9.52 2.90 5.05
N ILE A 24 9.14 1.99 5.94
CA ILE A 24 9.46 2.13 7.36
C ILE A 24 10.97 2.26 7.62
N ASN A 25 11.81 1.71 6.74
CA ASN A 25 13.27 1.83 6.84
C ASN A 25 13.82 3.12 6.19
N ASP A 26 12.97 4.07 5.80
CA ASP A 26 13.41 5.34 5.23
C ASP A 26 14.17 6.18 6.27
N SER A 27 15.36 6.67 5.92
CA SER A 27 16.23 7.44 6.80
C SER A 27 15.65 8.76 7.30
N SER A 28 14.59 9.26 6.66
CA SER A 28 13.87 10.47 7.11
C SER A 28 12.92 10.20 8.28
N LEU A 29 12.63 8.94 8.61
CA LEU A 29 11.75 8.59 9.72
C LEU A 29 12.47 8.64 11.08
N PRO A 30 11.76 8.95 12.19
CA PRO A 30 12.33 8.89 13.53
C PRO A 30 12.81 7.48 13.90
N LYS A 31 14.00 7.33 14.47
CA LYS A 31 14.67 6.03 14.69
C LYS A 31 13.95 5.02 15.62
N ALA A 32 12.82 5.38 16.22
CA ALA A 32 12.08 4.56 17.19
C ALA A 32 10.64 4.22 16.74
N TRP A 33 10.39 4.16 15.43
CA TRP A 33 9.07 3.82 14.89
C TRP A 33 8.70 2.33 15.04
N TYR A 34 9.67 1.46 15.37
CA TYR A 34 9.49 0.01 15.52
C TYR A 34 9.70 -0.43 16.96
N GLY A 35 8.73 -1.16 17.53
CA GLY A 35 8.77 -1.63 18.92
C GLY A 35 9.28 -3.06 19.13
N GLY A 36 9.73 -3.75 18.09
CA GLY A 36 10.30 -5.09 18.20
C GLY A 36 11.82 -5.09 18.38
N ASP A 37 12.35 -6.23 18.81
CA ASP A 37 13.78 -6.49 19.02
C ASP A 37 14.50 -7.03 17.75
N LYS A 38 13.73 -7.38 16.71
CA LYS A 38 14.20 -7.97 15.46
C LYS A 38 13.97 -7.06 14.27
N TYR A 39 14.68 -7.31 13.17
CA TYR A 39 14.39 -6.59 11.92
C TYR A 39 13.05 -7.03 11.33
N ALA A 40 12.29 -6.07 10.79
CA ALA A 40 11.11 -6.38 10.01
C ALA A 40 11.53 -7.09 8.71
N GLU A 41 11.23 -8.39 8.62
CA GLU A 41 11.49 -9.19 7.42
C GLU A 41 10.62 -8.75 6.24
N ALA A 42 9.41 -8.26 6.53
CA ALA A 42 8.49 -7.74 5.54
C ALA A 42 8.84 -6.31 5.10
N ARG A 43 8.64 -6.01 3.82
CA ARG A 43 8.71 -4.64 3.30
C ARG A 43 7.42 -3.91 3.62
N ILE A 44 7.45 -3.08 4.65
CA ILE A 44 6.29 -2.26 5.03
C ILE A 44 6.44 -0.87 4.43
N PHE A 45 5.37 -0.43 3.77
CA PHE A 45 5.22 0.93 3.25
C PHE A 45 4.03 1.58 3.94
N ILE A 46 4.20 2.83 4.38
CA ILE A 46 3.18 3.57 5.14
C ILE A 46 2.94 4.97 4.56
N GLY A 47 1.70 5.44 4.69
CA GLY A 47 1.27 6.76 4.26
C GLY A 47 -0.10 7.11 4.83
N ALA A 48 -0.39 8.40 4.91
CA ALA A 48 -1.68 8.94 5.32
C ALA A 48 -2.11 10.01 4.30
N TYR A 49 -3.34 9.92 3.81
CA TYR A 49 -3.82 10.72 2.69
C TYR A 49 -5.24 11.18 2.96
N ASN A 50 -5.52 12.44 2.58
CA ASN A 50 -6.87 12.97 2.60
C ASN A 50 -7.52 12.73 1.24
N SER A 51 -8.74 12.20 1.25
CA SER A 51 -9.53 11.96 0.03
C SER A 51 -8.82 11.01 -0.96
N LEU A 52 -8.13 9.98 -0.47
CA LEU A 52 -7.61 8.92 -1.33
C LEU A 52 -8.77 8.03 -1.79
N ASP A 53 -8.92 7.84 -3.10
CA ASP A 53 -9.81 6.82 -3.65
C ASP A 53 -9.11 5.46 -3.54
N LEU A 54 -9.54 4.66 -2.56
CA LEU A 54 -8.95 3.35 -2.29
C LEU A 54 -9.17 2.36 -3.44
N ALA A 55 -10.32 2.42 -4.12
CA ALA A 55 -10.64 1.50 -5.20
C ALA A 55 -9.79 1.79 -6.45
N ASP A 56 -9.61 3.07 -6.77
CA ASP A 56 -8.71 3.51 -7.84
C ASP A 56 -7.25 3.15 -7.53
N PHE A 57 -6.80 3.39 -6.29
CA PHE A 57 -5.45 3.02 -5.87
C PHE A 57 -5.21 1.51 -5.96
N LEU A 58 -6.14 0.67 -5.49
CA LEU A 58 -6.06 -0.79 -5.63
C LEU A 58 -5.98 -1.20 -7.09
N SER A 59 -6.79 -0.59 -7.96
CA SER A 59 -6.78 -0.84 -9.40
C SER A 59 -5.43 -0.48 -10.02
N TYR A 60 -4.84 0.65 -9.64
CA TYR A 60 -3.50 1.05 -10.06
C TYR A 60 -2.45 0.03 -9.61
N LEU A 61 -2.47 -0.37 -8.34
CA LEU A 61 -1.53 -1.36 -7.83
C LEU A 61 -1.61 -2.67 -8.62
N LYS A 62 -2.83 -3.15 -8.95
CA LYS A 62 -3.08 -4.37 -9.75
C LYS A 62 -2.56 -4.26 -11.19
N ARG A 63 -2.73 -3.11 -11.83
CA ARG A 63 -2.48 -2.95 -13.28
C ARG A 63 -1.07 -2.43 -13.60
N ASN A 64 -0.49 -1.62 -12.73
CA ASN A 64 0.70 -0.81 -13.05
C ASN A 64 1.95 -1.21 -12.26
N VAL A 65 1.79 -1.79 -11.06
CA VAL A 65 2.92 -2.22 -10.23
C VAL A 65 3.29 -3.66 -10.56
N LYS A 66 4.57 -3.89 -10.82
CA LYS A 66 5.08 -5.24 -11.10
C LYS A 66 5.40 -5.94 -9.79
N TRP A 67 4.55 -6.88 -9.41
CA TRP A 67 4.73 -7.71 -8.23
C TRP A 67 5.42 -9.02 -8.62
N GLU A 68 6.44 -9.40 -7.84
CA GLU A 68 7.09 -10.70 -7.99
C GLU A 68 6.20 -11.82 -7.42
N PHE A 69 5.57 -11.53 -6.28
CA PHE A 69 4.63 -12.43 -5.59
C PHE A 69 3.36 -11.64 -5.21
N PRO A 70 2.40 -11.46 -6.14
CA PRO A 70 1.19 -10.66 -5.88
C PRO A 70 0.34 -11.23 -4.74
N ASP A 71 0.32 -12.55 -4.54
CA ASP A 71 -0.40 -13.21 -3.43
C ASP A 71 0.11 -12.81 -2.04
N TRP A 72 1.34 -12.30 -1.96
CA TRP A 72 1.98 -11.90 -0.69
C TRP A 72 1.81 -10.41 -0.40
N VAL A 73 1.09 -9.70 -1.27
CA VAL A 73 0.81 -8.28 -1.11
C VAL A 73 -0.47 -8.11 -0.30
N GLN A 74 -0.36 -7.37 0.79
CA GLN A 74 -1.49 -7.02 1.64
C GLN A 74 -1.52 -5.51 1.85
N LEU A 75 -2.73 -4.96 1.85
CA LEU A 75 -2.97 -3.59 2.27
C LEU A 75 -3.69 -3.61 3.61
N ILE A 76 -3.19 -2.82 4.55
CA ILE A 76 -3.82 -2.58 5.84
C ILE A 76 -4.31 -1.13 5.80
N VAL A 77 -5.63 -0.94 5.76
CA VAL A 77 -6.24 0.37 5.52
C VAL A 77 -7.18 0.73 6.66
N LYS A 78 -7.25 2.02 6.97
CA LYS A 78 -8.25 2.57 7.89
C LYS A 78 -8.78 3.85 7.28
N GLU A 79 -10.07 3.89 6.98
CA GLU A 79 -10.72 5.11 6.53
C GLU A 79 -11.00 6.06 7.71
N GLU A 80 -11.35 7.30 7.40
CA GLU A 80 -11.56 8.36 8.39
C GLU A 80 -12.58 7.94 9.47
N ILE A 81 -13.70 7.38 9.03
CA ILE A 81 -14.83 6.97 9.89
C ILE A 81 -14.70 5.53 10.41
N ASP A 82 -13.71 4.77 9.96
CA ASP A 82 -13.54 3.39 10.41
C ASP A 82 -13.06 3.35 11.87
N PHE A 83 -13.59 2.41 12.64
CA PHE A 83 -13.11 2.11 14.00
C PHE A 83 -11.89 1.19 14.02
N MET A 84 -11.71 0.36 12.98
CA MET A 84 -10.67 -0.67 12.90
C MET A 84 -10.01 -0.67 11.52
N PHE A 85 -8.79 -1.20 11.46
CA PHE A 85 -8.13 -1.46 10.19
C PHE A 85 -8.80 -2.64 9.47
N LYS A 86 -8.92 -2.52 8.15
CA LYS A 86 -9.30 -3.60 7.23
C LYS A 86 -8.04 -4.17 6.59
N ILE A 87 -8.02 -5.48 6.35
CA ILE A 87 -6.95 -6.15 5.61
C ILE A 87 -7.50 -6.53 4.25
N ILE A 88 -6.85 -6.06 3.20
CA ILE A 88 -7.18 -6.36 1.81
C ILE A 88 -6.04 -7.19 1.25
N THR A 89 -6.33 -8.43 0.89
CA THR A 89 -5.40 -9.28 0.16
C THR A 89 -5.49 -8.95 -1.31
N PHE A 90 -4.35 -8.78 -1.96
CA PHE A 90 -4.30 -8.24 -3.32
C PHE A 90 -5.01 -9.08 -4.37
N ASN A 91 -5.05 -10.41 -4.20
CA ASN A 91 -5.74 -11.34 -5.11
C ASN A 91 -7.13 -11.76 -4.64
N ASP A 92 -7.70 -11.09 -3.63
CA ASP A 92 -9.08 -11.33 -3.24
C ASP A 92 -10.02 -10.48 -4.11
N ASP A 93 -10.55 -11.09 -5.17
CA ASP A 93 -11.48 -10.44 -6.08
C ASP A 93 -12.90 -10.29 -5.49
N SER A 94 -13.18 -10.85 -4.31
CA SER A 94 -14.47 -10.69 -3.63
C SER A 94 -14.68 -9.28 -3.05
N LEU A 95 -13.62 -8.47 -2.97
CA LEU A 95 -13.63 -7.11 -2.41
C LEU A 95 -13.86 -6.01 -3.45
N ILE A 96 -14.06 -6.38 -4.72
CA ILE A 96 -14.38 -5.44 -5.79
C ILE A 96 -15.69 -5.88 -6.43
N GLY A 97 -16.73 -5.03 -6.32
CA GLY A 97 -18.03 -5.26 -6.96
C GLY A 97 -17.99 -5.16 -8.48
N ILE A 98 -17.25 -6.06 -9.14
CA ILE A 98 -17.21 -6.19 -10.61
C ILE A 98 -17.73 -7.60 -10.94
N PRO A 99 -18.73 -7.73 -11.84
CA PRO A 99 -19.18 -9.03 -12.30
C PRO A 99 -18.06 -9.68 -13.12
N VAL A 100 -17.79 -10.95 -12.82
CA VAL A 100 -16.89 -11.79 -13.60
C VAL A 100 -17.62 -12.17 -14.89
N GLU A 101 -17.11 -11.75 -16.05
CA GLU A 101 -17.42 -12.38 -17.35
C GLU A 101 -16.45 -13.53 -17.64
#